data_AF-A0A2E1GWM7-F1
#
_entry.id   AF-A0A2E1GWM7-F1
#
_cell.length_a   1.000
_cell.length_b   1.000
_cell.length_c   1.000
_cell.angle_alpha   90.00
_cell.angle_beta   90.00
_cell.angle_gamma   90.00
#
_symmetry.space_group_name_H-M   'P 1'
#
loop_
_entity.id
_entity.type
_entity.pdbx_description
1 polymer ?
#
loop_
_entity_poly.entity_id
_entity_poly.type
_entity_poly.pdbx_seq_one_letter_code
_entity_poly.pdbx_strand_id
1 'polypeptide(L)'
;MEINKIIISIFLVLSFSVHSEDNEIKSRNCHFVWNEIFCLSQNGKSFDKEDYKNSDLVKLSGQEQSELELIDSFYLIQQEILFHKLIIKSIDQTRSGNIKVFLKGGQEIRFQQHKLEDQLSRLNLFLISSESKKLINNFKSIDLRYKTKIAINYF
;
A
#
# COMPACT_ATOMS: atom_id res chain seq x y z
N MET A 1 18.20 -28.77 -44.86
CA MET A 1 17.50 -28.86 -43.56
C MET A 1 17.91 -27.69 -42.64
N GLU A 2 18.04 -26.46 -43.19
CA GLU A 2 18.55 -25.29 -42.46
C GLU A 2 17.50 -24.21 -42.16
N ILE A 3 16.39 -24.20 -42.92
CA ILE A 3 15.29 -23.23 -42.77
C ILE A 3 14.66 -23.32 -41.38
N ASN A 4 14.56 -24.52 -40.80
CA ASN A 4 13.99 -24.71 -39.46
C ASN A 4 14.83 -24.07 -38.33
N LYS A 5 16.17 -23.96 -38.49
CA LYS A 5 17.02 -23.36 -37.43
C LYS A 5 16.88 -21.84 -37.38
N ILE A 6 16.76 -21.18 -38.53
CA ILE A 6 16.60 -19.73 -38.62
C ILE A 6 15.22 -19.31 -38.06
N ILE A 7 14.16 -20.05 -38.40
CA ILE A 7 12.81 -19.77 -37.90
C ILE A 7 12.75 -19.95 -36.38
N ILE A 8 13.35 -21.01 -35.82
CA ILE A 8 13.41 -21.23 -34.37
C ILE A 8 14.17 -20.11 -33.66
N SER A 9 15.30 -19.66 -34.21
CA SER A 9 16.09 -18.56 -33.63
C SER A 9 15.34 -17.22 -33.67
N ILE A 10 14.61 -16.92 -34.75
CA ILE A 10 13.78 -15.71 -34.84
C ILE A 10 12.63 -15.76 -33.84
N PHE A 11 11.98 -16.92 -33.69
CA PHE A 11 10.89 -17.10 -32.73
C PHE A 11 11.37 -16.92 -31.28
N LEU A 12 12.56 -17.44 -30.94
CA LEU A 12 13.20 -17.23 -29.64
C LEU A 12 13.48 -15.76 -29.36
N VAL A 13 14.11 -15.04 -30.29
CA VAL A 13 14.44 -13.61 -30.10
C VAL A 13 13.18 -12.76 -29.95
N LEU A 14 12.14 -12.99 -30.76
CA LEU A 14 10.87 -12.29 -30.64
C LEU A 14 10.16 -12.59 -29.31
N SER A 15 10.19 -13.85 -28.85
CA SER A 15 9.61 -14.23 -27.56
C SER A 15 10.32 -13.54 -26.40
N PHE A 16 11.65 -13.42 -26.45
CA PHE A 16 12.41 -12.69 -25.42
C PHE A 16 12.15 -11.18 -25.45
N SER A 17 12.05 -10.57 -26.63
CA SER A 17 11.74 -9.14 -26.74
C SER A 17 10.36 -8.80 -26.20
N VAL A 18 9.34 -9.59 -26.56
CA VAL A 18 7.96 -9.41 -26.05
C VAL A 18 7.90 -9.63 -24.54
N HIS A 19 8.60 -10.66 -24.03
CA HIS A 19 8.67 -10.91 -22.59
C HIS A 19 9.40 -9.79 -21.82
N SER A 20 10.48 -9.24 -22.39
CA SER A 20 11.23 -8.12 -21.81
C SER A 20 10.38 -6.84 -21.76
N GLU A 21 9.63 -6.54 -22.81
CA GLU A 21 8.77 -5.36 -22.87
C GLU A 21 7.56 -5.49 -21.91
N ASP A 22 6.95 -6.68 -21.84
CA ASP A 22 5.87 -6.97 -20.89
C ASP A 22 6.33 -6.85 -19.42
N ASN A 23 7.53 -7.35 -19.11
CA ASN A 23 8.12 -7.21 -17.77
C ASN A 23 8.46 -5.75 -17.42
N GLU A 24 8.94 -4.96 -18.39
CA GLU A 24 9.22 -3.54 -18.15
C GLU A 24 7.93 -2.73 -17.93
N ILE A 25 6.87 -3.02 -18.68
CA ILE A 25 5.54 -2.43 -18.50
C ILE A 25 4.95 -2.83 -17.15
N LYS A 26 5.01 -4.11 -16.76
CA LYS A 26 4.59 -4.59 -15.44
C LYS A 26 5.34 -3.85 -14.34
N SER A 27 6.65 -3.72 -14.50
CA SER A 27 7.53 -3.11 -13.52
C SER A 27 7.22 -1.64 -13.25
N ARG A 28 6.95 -0.87 -14.32
CA ARG A 28 6.56 0.55 -14.24
C ARG A 28 5.18 0.77 -13.64
N ASN A 29 4.29 -0.22 -13.75
CA ASN A 29 2.91 -0.10 -13.29
C ASN A 29 2.68 -0.71 -11.90
N CYS A 30 3.72 -1.27 -11.28
CA CYS A 30 3.63 -1.90 -9.97
C CYS A 30 3.77 -0.87 -8.83
N HIS A 31 2.69 -0.63 -8.10
CA HIS A 31 2.61 0.41 -7.05
C HIS A 31 2.41 -0.15 -5.65
N PHE A 32 1.72 -1.30 -5.55
CA PHE A 32 1.43 -1.95 -4.27
C PHE A 32 1.69 -3.46 -4.36
N VAL A 33 2.13 -4.06 -3.27
CA VAL A 33 2.15 -5.52 -3.13
C VAL A 33 0.86 -5.95 -2.45
N TRP A 34 0.06 -6.79 -3.11
CA TRP A 34 -1.22 -7.27 -2.62
C TRP A 34 -1.13 -8.68 -2.05
N ASN A 35 -1.50 -8.83 -0.78
CA ASN A 35 -1.53 -10.12 -0.06
C ASN A 35 -0.24 -10.94 -0.20
N GLU A 36 0.89 -10.27 -0.44
CA GLU A 36 2.21 -10.86 -0.75
C GLU A 36 2.28 -11.69 -2.04
N ILE A 37 1.19 -11.83 -2.79
CA ILE A 37 1.08 -12.71 -3.95
C ILE A 37 1.16 -11.93 -5.26
N PHE A 38 0.48 -10.79 -5.35
CA PHE A 38 0.34 -10.04 -6.60
C PHE A 38 0.92 -8.64 -6.45
N CYS A 39 1.17 -7.99 -7.58
CA CYS A 39 1.33 -6.55 -7.63
C CYS A 39 0.04 -5.87 -8.14
N LEU A 40 -0.29 -4.71 -7.59
CA LEU A 40 -1.35 -3.84 -8.06
C LEU A 40 -0.80 -2.53 -8.62
N SER A 41 -1.42 -2.03 -9.69
CA SER A 41 -1.31 -0.63 -10.11
C SER A 41 -2.16 0.29 -9.23
N GLN A 42 -2.02 1.61 -9.45
CA GLN A 42 -2.83 2.64 -8.79
C GLN A 42 -4.34 2.49 -9.01
N ASN A 43 -4.76 1.84 -10.10
CA ASN A 43 -6.17 1.60 -10.42
C ASN A 43 -6.60 0.14 -10.19
N GLY A 44 -5.85 -0.62 -9.39
CA GLY A 44 -6.23 -1.98 -8.99
C GLY A 44 -6.04 -3.07 -10.05
N LYS A 45 -5.38 -2.80 -11.18
CA LYS A 45 -5.01 -3.85 -12.12
C LYS A 45 -3.95 -4.75 -11.47
N SER A 46 -4.21 -6.05 -11.47
CA SER A 46 -3.29 -7.05 -10.92
C SER A 46 -2.29 -7.54 -11.96
N PHE A 47 -1.08 -7.82 -11.47
CA PHE A 47 0.01 -8.42 -12.22
C PHE A 47 0.64 -9.49 -11.34
N ASP A 48 1.14 -10.56 -11.96
CA ASP A 48 1.94 -11.54 -11.23
C ASP A 48 3.18 -10.86 -10.64
N LYS A 49 3.54 -11.27 -9.42
CA LYS A 49 4.69 -10.71 -8.69
C LYS A 49 6.03 -11.24 -9.22
N GLU A 50 6.02 -12.20 -10.15
CA GLU A 50 7.24 -12.75 -10.74
C GLU A 50 8.14 -11.60 -11.23
N ASP A 51 9.40 -11.64 -10.80
CA ASP A 51 10.46 -10.65 -11.01
C ASP A 51 10.42 -9.32 -10.21
N TYR A 52 9.36 -9.01 -9.46
CA TYR A 52 9.33 -7.78 -8.66
C TYR A 52 9.94 -7.94 -7.26
N LYS A 53 11.25 -7.69 -7.16
CA LYS A 53 12.03 -7.69 -5.90
C LYS A 53 12.12 -6.33 -5.21
N ASN A 54 11.26 -5.36 -5.53
CA ASN A 54 11.33 -4.06 -4.89
C ASN A 54 10.77 -4.15 -3.46
N SER A 55 11.66 -4.08 -2.46
CA SER A 55 11.31 -4.15 -1.04
C SER A 55 10.53 -2.95 -0.53
N ASP A 56 10.49 -1.86 -1.30
CA ASP A 56 10.06 -0.56 -0.79
C ASP A 56 8.62 -0.20 -1.12
N LEU A 57 7.93 -1.03 -1.91
CA LEU A 57 6.51 -0.86 -2.20
C LEU A 57 5.65 -1.03 -0.95
N VAL A 58 4.56 -0.27 -0.90
CA VAL A 58 3.56 -0.38 0.15
C VAL A 58 2.84 -1.71 0.00
N LYS A 59 2.72 -2.43 1.12
CA LYS A 59 2.00 -3.70 1.18
C LYS A 59 0.55 -3.46 1.56
N LEU A 60 -0.37 -3.99 0.80
CA LEU A 60 -1.80 -3.97 1.08
C LEU A 60 -2.26 -5.41 1.31
N SER A 61 -3.00 -5.66 2.38
CA SER A 61 -3.58 -6.97 2.65
C SER A 61 -5.04 -6.84 3.04
N GLY A 62 -5.89 -7.66 2.43
CA GLY A 62 -7.34 -7.58 2.57
C GLY A 62 -8.05 -8.78 1.97
N GLN A 63 -9.38 -8.71 1.91
CA GLN A 63 -10.19 -9.72 1.26
C GLN A 63 -10.09 -9.59 -0.26
N GLU A 64 -10.30 -10.68 -1.00
CA GLU A 64 -10.51 -10.60 -2.44
C GLU A 64 -11.59 -9.55 -2.76
N GLN A 65 -11.39 -8.77 -3.82
CA GLN A 65 -12.29 -7.70 -4.28
C GLN A 65 -12.27 -6.42 -3.43
N SER A 66 -11.45 -6.33 -2.37
CA SER A 66 -11.27 -5.09 -1.61
C SER A 66 -10.05 -4.26 -2.04
N GLU A 67 -9.41 -4.61 -3.15
CA GLU A 67 -8.18 -3.97 -3.64
C GLU A 67 -8.36 -2.45 -3.81
N LEU A 68 -9.40 -2.03 -4.55
CA LEU A 68 -9.66 -0.62 -4.81
C LEU A 68 -10.00 0.14 -3.53
N GLU A 69 -10.80 -0.46 -2.64
CA GLU A 69 -11.15 0.16 -1.36
C GLU A 69 -9.91 0.40 -0.48
N LEU A 70 -8.96 -0.55 -0.45
CA LEU A 70 -7.70 -0.35 0.27
C LEU A 70 -6.78 0.66 -0.39
N ILE A 71 -6.76 0.72 -1.72
CA ILE A 71 -5.98 1.74 -2.46
C ILE A 71 -6.53 3.14 -2.15
N ASP A 72 -7.84 3.32 -2.18
CA ASP A 72 -8.48 4.59 -1.82
C ASP A 72 -8.18 4.97 -0.36
N SER A 73 -8.29 3.99 0.55
CA SER A 73 -7.95 4.17 1.96
C SER A 73 -6.48 4.55 2.14
N PHE A 74 -5.56 3.94 1.38
CA PHE A 74 -4.15 4.29 1.38
C PHE A 74 -3.95 5.76 1.01
N TYR A 75 -4.55 6.23 -0.09
CA TYR A 75 -4.37 7.62 -0.54
C TYR A 75 -4.94 8.62 0.46
N LEU A 76 -6.15 8.37 0.98
CA LEU A 76 -6.78 9.21 2.01
C LEU A 76 -5.91 9.31 3.26
N ILE A 77 -5.42 8.18 3.78
CA ILE A 77 -4.58 8.16 4.98
C ILE A 77 -3.24 8.83 4.72
N GLN A 78 -2.59 8.50 3.59
CA GLN A 78 -1.28 9.03 3.25
C GLN A 78 -1.31 10.55 3.08
N GLN A 79 -2.37 11.10 2.50
CA GLN A 79 -2.55 12.55 2.35
C GLN A 79 -2.54 13.27 3.70
N GLU A 80 -3.24 12.74 4.71
CA GLU A 80 -3.33 13.37 6.04
C GLU A 80 -2.02 13.30 6.82
N ILE A 81 -1.26 12.20 6.70
CA ILE A 81 -0.09 11.97 7.55
C ILE A 81 1.26 12.36 6.92
N LEU A 82 1.31 12.58 5.59
CA LEU A 82 2.55 12.85 4.86
C LEU A 82 3.27 14.11 5.36
N PHE A 83 2.52 15.19 5.62
CA PHE A 83 3.09 16.46 6.10
C PHE A 83 3.75 16.34 7.49
N HIS A 84 3.45 15.26 8.20
CA HIS A 84 4.02 14.94 9.51
C HIS A 84 5.20 13.96 9.43
N LYS A 85 5.73 13.71 8.23
CA LYS A 85 6.85 12.77 7.96
C LYS A 85 6.54 11.33 8.37
N LEU A 86 5.25 10.98 8.46
CA LEU A 86 4.79 9.62 8.69
C LEU A 86 4.60 8.93 7.33
N ILE A 87 5.33 7.83 7.12
CA ILE A 87 5.35 7.11 5.83
C ILE A 87 4.76 5.73 6.04
N ILE A 88 3.72 5.40 5.26
CA ILE A 88 3.07 4.08 5.31
C ILE A 88 4.03 3.01 4.78
N LYS A 89 4.13 1.90 5.51
CA LYS A 89 4.82 0.68 5.10
C LYS A 89 3.82 -0.37 4.62
N SER A 90 2.74 -0.57 5.38
CA SER A 90 1.69 -1.51 5.03
C SER A 90 0.33 -1.11 5.58
N ILE A 91 -0.72 -1.61 4.94
CA ILE A 91 -2.10 -1.50 5.40
C ILE A 91 -2.73 -2.89 5.38
N ASP A 92 -3.25 -3.33 6.52
CA ASP A 92 -3.99 -4.57 6.65
C ASP A 92 -5.45 -4.27 6.98
N GLN A 93 -6.38 -4.78 6.17
CA GLN A 93 -7.81 -4.71 6.41
C GLN A 93 -8.35 -6.09 6.80
N THR A 94 -8.97 -6.16 7.97
CA THR A 94 -9.66 -7.36 8.44
C THR A 94 -11.04 -7.50 7.79
N ARG A 95 -11.62 -8.70 7.80
CA ARG A 95 -12.99 -8.95 7.33
C ARG A 95 -14.07 -8.08 7.98
N SER A 96 -13.84 -7.62 9.22
CA SER A 96 -14.77 -6.74 9.94
C SER A 96 -14.54 -5.25 9.62
N GLY A 97 -13.74 -4.93 8.61
CA GLY A 97 -13.42 -3.57 8.21
C GLY A 97 -12.51 -2.81 9.19
N ASN A 98 -11.81 -3.47 10.12
CA ASN A 98 -10.72 -2.80 10.84
C ASN A 98 -9.53 -2.64 9.91
N ILE A 99 -8.98 -1.43 9.85
CA ILE A 99 -7.78 -1.12 9.10
C ILE A 99 -6.64 -0.91 10.11
N LYS A 100 -5.50 -1.54 9.87
CA LYS A 100 -4.25 -1.30 10.59
C LYS A 100 -3.22 -0.76 9.61
N VAL A 101 -2.72 0.43 9.90
CA VAL A 101 -1.67 1.10 9.12
C VAL A 101 -0.38 0.98 9.89
N PHE A 102 0.61 0.33 9.30
CA PHE A 102 1.95 0.24 9.86
C PHE A 102 2.87 1.22 9.16
N LEU A 103 3.60 2.01 9.94
CA LEU A 103 4.52 3.02 9.42
C LEU A 103 5.94 2.47 9.30
N LYS A 104 6.77 3.08 8.43
CA LYS A 104 8.18 2.72 8.28
C LYS A 104 8.97 2.88 9.60
N GLY A 105 8.54 3.78 10.49
CA GLY A 105 9.14 3.97 11.82
C GLY A 105 8.72 2.93 12.87
N GLY A 106 7.90 1.93 12.52
CA GLY A 106 7.45 0.86 13.42
C GLY A 106 6.19 1.18 14.22
N GLN A 107 5.58 2.36 14.02
CA GLN A 107 4.33 2.72 14.67
C GLN A 107 3.10 2.10 13.97
N GLU A 108 1.97 2.06 14.68
CA GLU A 108 0.69 1.58 14.19
C GLU A 108 -0.42 2.64 14.32
N ILE A 109 -1.26 2.82 13.29
CA ILE A 109 -2.48 3.63 13.36
C ILE A 109 -3.69 2.76 12.97
N ARG A 110 -4.75 2.78 13.78
CA ARG A 110 -5.93 1.91 13.61
C ARG A 110 -7.20 2.70 13.28
N PHE A 111 -7.91 2.22 12.27
CA PHE A 111 -9.17 2.81 11.77
C PHE A 111 -10.27 1.74 11.60
N GLN A 112 -11.48 2.19 11.31
CA GLN A 112 -12.60 1.39 10.81
C GLN A 112 -13.03 1.93 9.44
N GLN A 113 -13.08 1.06 8.43
CA GLN A 113 -13.41 1.40 7.04
C GLN A 113 -14.63 2.31 6.91
N HIS A 114 -15.76 1.90 7.49
CA HIS A 114 -17.03 2.62 7.42
C HIS A 114 -17.05 3.98 8.16
N LYS A 115 -15.95 4.38 8.83
CA LYS A 115 -15.78 5.65 9.55
C LYS A 115 -14.47 6.35 9.21
N LEU A 116 -13.81 5.94 8.12
CA LEU A 116 -12.44 6.36 7.83
C LEU A 116 -12.32 7.89 7.75
N GLU A 117 -13.22 8.55 7.02
CA GLU A 117 -13.20 10.01 6.85
C GLU A 117 -13.34 10.76 8.18
N ASP A 118 -14.33 10.41 9.00
CA ASP A 118 -14.53 11.01 10.33
C ASP A 118 -13.31 10.79 11.25
N GLN A 119 -12.68 9.63 11.15
CA GLN A 119 -11.49 9.29 11.92
C GLN A 119 -10.26 10.05 11.45
N LEU A 120 -10.11 10.24 10.14
CA LEU A 120 -9.05 11.06 9.54
C LEU A 120 -9.20 12.52 9.92
N SER A 121 -10.42 13.06 9.92
CA SER A 121 -10.69 14.42 10.41
C SER A 121 -10.24 14.60 11.86
N ARG A 122 -10.55 13.66 12.75
CA ARG A 122 -10.06 13.69 14.14
C ARG A 122 -8.55 13.56 14.24
N LEU A 123 -7.95 12.69 13.43
CA LEU A 123 -6.50 12.54 13.39
C LEU A 123 -5.85 13.85 12.96
N ASN A 124 -6.32 14.48 11.90
CA ASN A 124 -5.80 15.75 11.39
C ASN A 124 -5.87 16.85 12.46
N LEU A 125 -7.01 17.02 13.12
CA LEU A 125 -7.17 17.97 14.24
C LEU A 125 -6.13 17.74 15.35
N PHE A 126 -5.83 16.48 15.66
CA PHE A 126 -4.76 16.14 16.59
C PHE A 126 -3.38 16.50 16.02
N LEU A 127 -3.08 16.11 14.77
CA LEU A 127 -1.76 16.29 14.16
C LEU A 127 -1.37 17.77 13.96
N ILE A 128 -2.34 18.65 13.71
CA ILE A 128 -2.08 20.08 13.52
C ILE A 128 -2.00 20.88 14.83
N SER A 129 -2.48 20.32 15.94
CA SER A 129 -2.51 21.06 17.20
C SER A 129 -1.09 21.30 17.76
N SER A 130 -0.90 22.46 18.39
CA SER A 130 0.41 22.89 18.88
C SER A 130 0.95 21.97 19.99
N GLU A 131 0.05 21.43 20.81
CA GLU A 131 0.35 20.50 21.90
C GLU A 131 0.82 19.13 21.39
N SER A 132 0.34 18.71 20.22
CA SER A 132 0.58 17.37 19.68
C SER A 132 1.90 17.25 18.91
N LYS A 133 2.50 18.36 18.46
CA LYS A 133 3.74 18.33 17.65
C LYS A 133 4.88 17.52 18.26
N LYS A 134 4.99 17.47 19.59
CA LYS A 134 6.01 16.68 20.31
C LYS A 134 5.65 15.20 20.44
N LEU A 135 4.37 14.87 20.36
CA LEU A 135 3.81 13.54 20.60
C LEU A 135 3.73 12.69 19.32
N ILE A 136 3.59 13.34 18.16
CA ILE A 136 3.42 12.69 16.85
C ILE A 136 4.61 11.82 16.45
N ASN A 137 5.83 12.13 16.89
CA ASN A 137 7.01 11.34 16.50
C ASN A 137 7.33 10.20 17.47
N ASN A 138 6.73 10.16 18.66
CA ASN A 138 7.11 9.23 19.73
C ASN A 138 5.95 8.30 20.18
N PHE A 139 4.93 8.11 19.35
CA PHE A 139 3.87 7.16 19.67
C PHE A 139 4.24 5.75 19.21
N LYS A 140 3.80 4.75 19.97
CA LYS A 140 3.81 3.34 19.57
C LYS A 140 2.56 2.99 18.76
N SER A 141 1.38 3.45 19.21
CA SER A 141 0.13 3.22 18.48
C SER A 141 -0.90 4.32 18.69
N ILE A 142 -1.68 4.62 17.65
CA ILE A 142 -2.87 5.48 17.70
C ILE A 142 -4.10 4.64 17.31
N ASP A 143 -5.16 4.65 18.12
CA ASP A 143 -6.42 3.96 17.83
C ASP A 143 -7.57 4.97 17.73
N LEU A 144 -8.13 5.11 16.53
CA LEU A 144 -9.21 6.06 16.19
C LEU A 144 -10.59 5.41 16.14
N ARG A 145 -10.68 4.11 16.45
CA ARG A 145 -11.92 3.34 16.31
C ARG A 145 -12.97 3.68 17.37
N TYR A 146 -12.59 4.42 18.41
CA TYR A 146 -13.50 4.97 19.40
C TYR A 146 -14.32 6.12 18.80
N LYS A 147 -15.60 6.20 19.20
CA LYS A 147 -16.58 7.11 18.60
C LYS A 147 -16.15 8.59 18.65
N THR A 148 -15.58 9.04 19.76
CA THR A 148 -15.26 10.45 20.02
C THR A 148 -13.89 10.67 20.64
N LYS A 149 -13.05 9.63 20.70
CA LYS A 149 -11.76 9.67 21.40
C LYS A 149 -10.65 9.17 20.49
N ILE A 150 -9.43 9.60 20.78
CA ILE A 150 -8.19 9.05 20.23
C ILE A 150 -7.47 8.39 21.40
N ALA A 151 -7.16 7.10 21.29
CA ALA A 151 -6.31 6.42 22.25
C ALA A 151 -4.89 6.38 21.71
N ILE A 152 -3.92 6.87 22.48
CA ILE A 152 -2.52 6.93 22.07
C ILE A 152 -1.67 6.21 23.10
N ASN A 153 -0.83 5.32 22.63
CA ASN A 153 0.20 4.67 23.43
C ASN A 153 1.57 5.20 22.99
N TYR A 154 2.42 5.56 23.94
CA TYR A 154 3.77 6.06 23.71
C TYR A 154 4.82 4.98 24.02
N PHE A 155 6.05 5.21 23.59
CA PHE A 155 7.20 4.40 24.00
C PHE A 155 7.65 4.73 25.43
#